data_AF-A0A947ZWB5-F1
#
_entry.id   AF-A0A947ZWB5-F1
#
_cell.length_a   1.000
_cell.length_b   1.000
_cell.length_c   1.000
_cell.angle_alpha   90.00
_cell.angle_beta   90.00
_cell.angle_gamma   90.00
#
_symmetry.space_group_name_H-M   'P 1'
#
loop_
_entity.id
_entity.type
_entity.pdbx_description
1 polymer ?
#
loop_
_entity_poly.entity_id
_entity_poly.type
_entity_poly.pdbx_seq_one_letter_code
_entity_poly.pdbx_strand_id
1 'polypeptide(L)' 'MNKYALLVIDVQNYFFDKNSQAYLPDSVKIIPKINNLIKFARDKKWSVIYTSHTAPSRPGNLMAERWEHLPSGW' A
#
# COMPACT_ATOMS: atom_id res chain seq x y z
N MET A 1 8.62 23.83 -16.43
CA MET A 1 8.76 23.55 -14.98
C MET A 1 8.11 22.19 -14.74
N ASN A 2 8.86 21.20 -14.26
CA ASN A 2 8.32 19.83 -14.12
C ASN A 2 7.47 19.73 -12.85
N LYS A 3 6.30 19.10 -12.97
CA LYS A 3 5.41 18.79 -11.84
C LYS A 3 5.57 17.31 -11.52
N TYR A 4 5.93 17.03 -10.27
CA TYR A 4 6.10 15.66 -9.78
C TYR A 4 5.07 15.38 -8.69
N ALA A 5 4.73 14.10 -8.55
CA ALA A 5 3.91 13.57 -7.47
C ALA A 5 4.49 12.23 -7.02
N LEU A 6 4.25 11.88 -5.76
CA LEU A 6 4.55 10.56 -5.20
C LEU A 6 3.25 9.78 -5.05
N LEU A 7 3.18 8.61 -5.68
CA LEU A 7 2.11 7.64 -5.48
C LEU A 7 2.59 6.54 -4.53
N VAL A 8 1.93 6.39 -3.38
CA VAL A 8 2.18 5.35 -2.38
C VAL A 8 1.09 4.29 -2.54
N ILE A 9 1.48 3.14 -3.08
CA ILE A 9 0.53 2.09 -3.50
C ILE A 9 0.37 1.06 -2.38
N ASP A 10 -0.85 0.91 -1.88
CA ASP A 10 -1.33 -0.18 -1.03
C ASP A 10 -0.45 -0.51 0.19
N VAL A 11 0.12 0.54 0.80
CA VAL A 11 0.85 0.45 2.08
C VAL A 11 -0.15 0.43 3.24
N GLN A 12 -0.94 -0.65 3.30
CA GLN A 12 -2.01 -0.86 4.28
C GLN A 12 -1.71 -2.06 5.19
N ASN A 13 -2.35 -2.09 6.37
CA ASN A 13 -2.12 -3.14 7.38
C ASN A 13 -2.29 -4.56 6.84
N TYR A 14 -3.17 -4.77 5.86
CA TYR A 14 -3.33 -6.07 5.25
C TYR A 14 -2.01 -6.65 4.70
N PHE A 15 -1.11 -5.84 4.14
CA PHE A 15 0.21 -6.30 3.67
C PHE A 15 1.35 -6.08 4.68
N PHE A 16 1.16 -5.20 5.68
CA PHE A 16 2.21 -4.68 6.55
C PHE A 16 2.06 -5.04 8.05
N ASP A 17 0.93 -5.59 8.48
CA ASP A 17 0.74 -6.13 9.83
C ASP A 17 1.13 -7.60 9.85
N LYS A 18 2.05 -7.98 10.75
CA LYS A 18 2.52 -9.36 10.94
C LYS A 18 1.42 -10.37 11.27
N ASN A 19 0.28 -9.89 11.77
CA ASN A 19 -0.87 -10.74 12.11
C ASN A 19 -1.82 -10.93 10.92
N SER A 20 -1.59 -10.22 9.81
CA SER A 20 -2.36 -10.41 8.59
C SER A 20 -1.94 -11.68 7.85
N GLN A 21 -2.92 -12.40 7.30
CA GLN A 21 -2.69 -13.57 6.42
C GLN A 21 -1.91 -13.23 5.15
N ALA A 22 -1.89 -11.94 4.84
CA ALA A 22 -1.37 -11.31 3.65
C ALA A 22 -0.01 -10.62 3.88
N TYR A 23 0.55 -10.80 5.07
CA TYR A 23 1.76 -10.11 5.51
C TYR A 23 2.94 -10.40 4.60
N LEU A 24 3.59 -9.32 4.14
CA LEU A 24 4.83 -9.39 3.37
C LEU A 24 6.02 -9.28 4.35
N PRO A 25 6.86 -10.31 4.54
CA PRO A 25 7.95 -10.25 5.53
C PRO A 25 8.96 -9.12 5.28
N ASP A 26 9.22 -8.78 4.02
CA ASP A 26 10.11 -7.67 3.65
C ASP A 26 9.47 -6.28 3.83
N SER A 27 8.19 -6.20 4.20
CA SER A 27 7.48 -4.94 4.49
C SER A 27 8.19 -4.12 5.57
N VAL A 28 8.74 -4.77 6.59
CA VAL A 28 9.48 -4.12 7.69
C VAL A 28 10.73 -3.40 7.18
N LYS A 29 11.40 -3.95 6.16
CA LYS A 29 12.61 -3.35 5.57
C LYS A 29 12.29 -2.19 4.64
N ILE A 30 11.12 -2.17 4.01
CA ILE A 30 10.74 -1.15 3.03
C ILE A 30 10.03 0.05 3.68
N ILE A 31 9.32 -0.12 4.80
CA ILE A 31 8.64 1.00 5.52
C ILE A 31 9.55 2.21 5.73
N PRO A 32 10.79 2.08 6.26
CA PRO A 32 11.65 3.25 6.49
C PRO A 32 11.99 3.99 5.18
N LYS A 33 12.15 3.26 4.07
CA LYS A 33 12.45 3.83 2.75
C LYS A 33 11.24 4.58 2.18
N ILE A 34 10.04 4.03 2.34
CA ILE A 34 8.78 4.69 1.96
C ILE A 34 8.62 5.99 2.76
N ASN A 35 8.84 5.97 4.07
CA ASN A 35 8.77 7.15 4.93
C ASN A 35 9.76 8.23 4.50
N ASN A 36 10.99 7.85 4.17
CA ASN A 36 12.00 8.78 3.66
C ASN A 36 11.58 9.43 2.33
N LEU A 37 10.98 8.66 1.42
CA LEU A 37 10.51 9.16 0.14
C LEU A 37 9.31 10.11 0.29
N ILE A 38 8.37 9.79 1.19
CA ILE A 38 7.25 10.67 1.56
C ILE A 38 7.78 11.98 2.13
N LYS A 39 8.75 11.92 3.06
CA LYS A 39 9.37 13.11 3.62
C LYS A 39 10.01 13.97 2.52
N PHE A 40 10.81 13.36 1.65
CA PHE A 40 11.45 14.06 0.54
C PHE A 40 10.42 14.75 -0.38
N ALA A 41 9.35 14.05 -0.77
CA ALA A 41 8.29 14.61 -1.61
C ALA A 41 7.58 15.80 -0.94
N ARG A 42 7.29 15.69 0.36
CA ARG A 42 6.68 16.78 1.15
C ARG A 42 7.61 17.99 1.27
N ASP A 43 8.89 17.79 1.53
CA ASP A 43 9.88 18.86 1.60
C ASP A 43 10.00 19.61 0.25
N LYS A 44 9.82 18.91 -0.87
CA LYS A 44 9.77 19.47 -2.22
C LYS A 44 8.40 20.06 -2.61
N LYS A 45 7.41 20.02 -1.71
CA LYS A 45 6.02 20.45 -1.95
C LYS A 45 5.35 19.71 -3.12
N TRP A 46 5.72 18.45 -3.34
CA TRP A 46 5.06 17.59 -4.32
C TRP A 46 3.78 16.98 -3.74
N SER A 47 2.80 16.70 -4.61
CA SER A 47 1.61 15.96 -4.20
C SER A 47 2.00 14.54 -3.76
N VAL A 48 1.47 14.10 -2.63
CA VAL A 48 1.60 12.71 -2.16
C VAL A 48 0.21 12.09 -2.14
N ILE A 49 0.01 11.05 -2.96
CA ILE A 49 -1.25 10.35 -3.13
C ILE A 49 -1.09 8.94 -2.58
N TYR A 50 -2.06 8.50 -1.78
CA TYR A 50 -2.09 7.17 -1.18
C TYR A 50 -3.22 6.36 -1.83
N THR A 51 -2.98 5.09 -2.10
CA THR A 51 -4.04 4.14 -2.47
C THR A 51 -4.25 3.12 -1.38
N SER A 52 -5.46 2.57 -1.32
CA SER A 52 -5.76 1.36 -0.59
C SER A 52 -6.61 0.48 -1.50
N HIS A 53 -6.25 -0.79 -1.60
CA HIS A 53 -7.07 -1.80 -2.27
C HIS A 53 -8.18 -2.25 -1.33
N THR A 54 -9.43 -2.10 -1.78
CA THR A 54 -10.61 -2.67 -1.13
C THR A 54 -11.23 -3.70 -2.07
N ALA A 55 -11.37 -4.93 -1.59
CA ALA A 55 -11.87 -6.05 -2.37
C ALA A 55 -13.28 -6.43 -1.87
N PRO A 56 -14.36 -6.11 -2.60
CA PRO A 56 -15.65 -6.73 -2.30
C PRO A 56 -15.55 -8.24 -2.58
N SER A 57 -16.17 -9.05 -1.74
CA SER A 57 -16.31 -10.51 -1.89
C SER A 57 -17.24 -10.85 -3.06
N ARG A 58 -16.79 -10.63 -4.29
CA ARG A 58 -17.54 -10.95 -5.52
C ARG A 58 -16.73 -11.85 -6.48
N PRO A 59 -17.41 -12.67 -7.30
CA PRO A 59 -16.77 -13.44 -8.35
C PRO A 59 -15.99 -12.53 -9.32
N GLY A 60 -14.76 -12.92 -9.70
CA GLY A 60 -13.88 -12.14 -10.58
C GLY A 60 -12.78 -11.35 -9.86
N ASN A 61 -12.61 -11.56 -8.56
CA ASN A 61 -11.51 -10.95 -7.81
C ASN A 61 -10.22 -11.76 -7.97
N LEU A 62 -9.27 -11.27 -8.77
CA LEU A 62 -7.95 -11.89 -8.98
C LEU A 62 -7.14 -12.05 -7.68
N MET A 63 -7.38 -11.22 -6.65
CA MET A 63 -6.77 -11.43 -5.33
C MET A 63 -7.30 -12.72 -4.68
N ALA A 64 -8.57 -13.06 -4.87
CA ALA A 64 -9.18 -14.28 -4.32
C ALA A 64 -8.61 -15.56 -4.94
N GLU A 65 -7.97 -15.47 -6.11
CA GLU A 65 -7.31 -16.62 -6.74
C GLU A 65 -5.99 -16.99 -6.06
N ARG A 66 -5.35 -16.04 -5.36
CA ARG A 66 -4.03 -16.24 -4.75
C ARG A 66 -4.00 -16.02 -3.23
N TRP A 67 -5.04 -15.41 -2.68
CA TRP A 67 -5.13 -14.97 -1.28
C TRP A 67 -6.44 -15.49 -0.71
N GLU A 68 -6.34 -16.39 0.27
CA GLU A 68 -7.49 -17.14 0.82
C GLU A 68 -8.47 -16.22 1.57
N HIS A 69 -8.00 -15.06 2.05
CA HIS A 69 -8.79 -14.07 2.78
C HIS A 69 -8.50 -12.69 2.23
N LEU A 70 -9.48 -11.97 1.71
CA LEU A 70 -9.32 -10.66 1.06
C LEU A 70 -9.13 -9.51 2.05
N PRO A 71 -8.52 -8.37 1.65
CA PRO A 71 -8.51 -7.18 2.48
C PRO A 71 -9.94 -6.73 2.70
N SER A 72 -10.38 -6.68 3.96
CA SER A 72 -11.64 -6.07 4.31
C SER A 72 -11.59 -4.60 3.90
N GLY A 73 -12.44 -4.22 2.95
CA GLY A 73 -12.80 -2.81 2.80
C GLY A 73 -13.37 -2.30 4.12
N TRP A 74 -13.21 -1.00 4.37
CA TRP A 74 -13.82 -0.30 5.50
C TRP A 74 -15.28 -0.71 5.73
#